data_AF-A0A2G8KGY5-F1
#
_entry.id   AF-A0A2G8KGY5-F1
#
_cell.length_a   1.000
_cell.length_b   1.000
_cell.length_c   1.000
_cell.angle_alpha   90.00
_cell.angle_beta   90.00
_cell.angle_gamma   90.00
#
_symmetry.space_group_name_H-M   'P 1'
#
loop_
_entity.id
_entity.type
_entity.pdbx_description
1 polymer ?
#
loop_
_entity_poly.entity_id
_entity_poly.type
_entity_poly.pdbx_seq_one_letter_code
_entity_poly.pdbx_strand_id
1 'polypeptide(L)'
;MNILPHSVYTKSLMVLKEAMQANCRTCRSIYDHGSAILLGLYLTGFFTPAPPSLDPGTGWWAKEDQATAKKDTSIREFKITFSQKDQDDLKRRLQNTRYFESLEGTNWNYGVRADSMKVIVNHWLTNYSWPKQEKVLNQFNHFKTNIEGIDIHFLHVKPKVKPGQKVKQILMVHGWPGSFYEFYKVIPMLTDPTNHGGTEDDVFEVICPSLPGYGFSEEAHKP
;
A
#
# COMPACT_ATOMS: atom_id res chain seq x y z
N MET A 1 -31.75 -7.51 36.54
CA MET A 1 -32.79 -6.46 36.64
C MET A 1 -33.86 -6.78 35.60
N ASN A 2 -35.13 -6.73 36.01
CA ASN A 2 -36.28 -7.43 35.44
C ASN A 2 -36.46 -7.35 33.91
N ILE A 3 -36.52 -8.51 33.27
CA ILE A 3 -37.10 -8.68 31.92
C ILE A 3 -38.62 -8.60 32.10
N LEU A 4 -39.22 -7.53 31.56
CA LEU A 4 -40.68 -7.37 31.54
C LEU A 4 -41.33 -8.53 30.76
N PRO A 5 -42.48 -9.05 31.19
CA PRO A 5 -43.08 -10.23 30.59
C PRO A 5 -43.58 -9.94 29.16
N HIS A 6 -43.38 -10.92 28.27
CA HIS A 6 -43.76 -10.96 26.85
C HIS A 6 -45.23 -10.59 26.52
N SER A 7 -46.09 -10.37 27.52
CA SER A 7 -47.51 -10.04 27.33
C SER A 7 -47.79 -8.55 27.07
N VAL A 8 -46.82 -7.65 27.29
CA VAL A 8 -47.00 -6.20 27.06
C VAL A 8 -46.80 -5.81 25.59
N TYR A 9 -45.89 -6.49 24.89
CA TYR A 9 -45.64 -6.25 23.46
C TYR A 9 -46.78 -6.73 22.57
N THR A 10 -47.43 -7.85 22.93
CA THR A 10 -48.54 -8.39 22.17
C THR A 10 -49.78 -7.51 22.25
N LYS A 11 -50.07 -6.87 23.40
CA LYS A 11 -51.19 -5.91 23.50
C LYS A 11 -50.95 -4.64 22.68
N SER A 12 -49.73 -4.12 22.65
CA SER A 12 -49.39 -2.91 21.88
C SER A 12 -49.45 -3.14 20.37
N LEU A 13 -49.00 -4.31 19.90
CA LEU A 13 -49.12 -4.72 18.50
C LEU A 13 -50.57 -5.03 18.09
N MET A 14 -51.40 -5.54 19.01
CA MET A 14 -52.83 -5.79 18.74
C MET A 14 -53.60 -4.49 18.54
N VAL A 15 -53.36 -3.47 19.38
CA VAL A 15 -53.97 -2.14 19.25
C VAL A 15 -53.55 -1.45 17.96
N LEU A 16 -52.27 -1.60 17.54
CA LEU A 16 -51.78 -1.10 16.26
C LEU A 16 -52.43 -1.82 15.06
N LYS A 17 -52.65 -3.14 15.16
CA LYS A 17 -53.28 -3.94 14.09
C LYS A 17 -54.77 -3.62 13.95
N GLU A 18 -55.48 -3.39 15.05
CA GLU A 18 -56.88 -2.92 15.06
C GLU A 18 -57.01 -1.48 14.55
N ALA A 19 -56.08 -0.58 14.91
CA ALA A 19 -56.03 0.79 14.39
C ALA A 19 -55.71 0.86 12.88
N MET A 20 -55.02 -0.16 12.33
CA MET A 20 -54.74 -0.30 10.90
C MET A 20 -55.89 -0.92 10.09
N GLN A 21 -56.79 -1.69 10.73
CA GLN A 21 -58.00 -2.24 10.10
C GLN A 21 -59.15 -1.24 10.07
N ALA A 22 -59.20 -0.30 11.00
CA ALA A 22 -60.04 0.88 10.87
C ALA A 22 -59.52 1.74 9.70
N ASN A 23 -60.39 2.09 8.75
CA ASN A 23 -60.08 2.83 7.53
C ASN A 23 -59.77 4.33 7.82
N CYS A 24 -58.94 4.59 8.83
CA CYS A 24 -58.57 5.92 9.30
C CYS A 24 -57.48 6.48 8.39
N ARG A 25 -57.88 7.39 7.49
CA ARG A 25 -56.96 8.11 6.59
C ARG A 25 -55.82 8.80 7.35
N THR A 26 -56.08 9.28 8.55
CA THR A 26 -55.08 9.93 9.42
C THR A 26 -54.01 8.95 9.90
N CYS A 27 -54.38 7.72 10.30
CA CYS A 27 -53.43 6.70 10.75
C CYS A 27 -52.53 6.21 9.60
N ARG A 28 -53.09 6.07 8.39
CA ARG A 28 -52.32 5.68 7.20
C ARG A 28 -51.33 6.79 6.78
N SER A 29 -51.75 8.05 6.82
CA SER A 29 -50.85 9.20 6.57
C SER A 29 -49.69 9.28 7.57
N ILE A 30 -49.94 9.04 8.86
CA ILE A 30 -48.91 9.05 9.91
C ILE A 30 -47.90 7.90 9.68
N TYR A 31 -48.38 6.72 9.31
CA TYR A 31 -47.52 5.57 9.02
C TYR A 31 -46.65 5.81 7.78
N ASP A 32 -47.22 6.32 6.70
CA ASP A 32 -46.50 6.59 5.45
C ASP A 32 -45.45 7.69 5.64
N HIS A 33 -45.78 8.75 6.40
CA HIS A 33 -44.83 9.83 6.69
C HIS A 33 -43.73 9.36 7.66
N GLY A 34 -44.07 8.57 8.68
CA GLY A 34 -43.09 8.00 9.60
C GLY A 34 -42.13 7.01 8.94
N SER A 35 -42.64 6.19 8.01
CA SER A 35 -41.83 5.25 7.22
C SER A 35 -40.90 5.99 6.24
N ALA A 36 -41.39 7.05 5.57
CA ALA A 36 -40.57 7.88 4.69
C ALA A 36 -39.46 8.63 5.45
N ILE A 37 -39.72 9.11 6.67
CA ILE A 37 -38.71 9.74 7.54
C ILE A 37 -37.67 8.71 7.98
N LEU A 38 -38.08 7.51 8.42
CA LEU A 38 -37.15 6.46 8.82
C LEU A 38 -36.28 5.97 7.65
N LEU A 39 -36.88 5.81 6.46
CA LEU A 39 -36.14 5.47 5.25
C LEU A 39 -35.18 6.60 4.84
N GLY A 40 -35.62 7.86 4.95
CA GLY A 40 -34.77 9.04 4.72
C GLY A 40 -33.59 9.14 5.70
N LEU A 41 -33.81 8.85 6.99
CA LEU A 41 -32.76 8.80 8.01
C LEU A 41 -31.80 7.62 7.80
N TYR A 42 -32.31 6.48 7.33
CA TYR A 42 -31.47 5.33 6.98
C TYR A 42 -30.63 5.59 5.73
N LEU A 43 -31.22 6.17 4.67
CA LEU A 43 -30.53 6.51 3.42
C LEU A 43 -29.51 7.64 3.59
N THR A 44 -29.73 8.56 4.54
CA THR A 44 -28.77 9.64 4.86
C THR A 44 -27.72 9.23 5.90
N GLY A 45 -27.73 7.97 6.36
CA GLY A 45 -26.74 7.47 7.32
C GLY A 45 -26.92 8.01 8.74
N PHE A 46 -28.08 8.56 9.08
CA PHE A 46 -28.34 9.10 10.42
C PHE A 46 -28.27 8.03 11.53
N PHE A 47 -28.52 6.76 11.16
CA PHE A 47 -28.38 5.61 12.05
C PHE A 47 -27.10 4.79 11.80
N THR A 48 -26.24 5.18 10.85
CA THR A 48 -24.94 4.54 10.73
C THR A 48 -24.04 5.08 11.84
N PRO A 49 -23.56 4.23 12.77
CA PRO A 49 -22.58 4.68 13.74
C PRO A 49 -21.37 5.24 12.99
N ALA A 50 -20.77 6.31 13.52
CA ALA A 50 -19.51 6.81 12.97
C ALA A 50 -18.52 5.63 12.89
N PRO A 51 -17.74 5.51 11.81
CA PRO A 51 -16.71 4.49 11.74
C PRO A 51 -15.81 4.61 12.97
N PRO A 52 -15.35 3.47 13.54
CA PRO A 52 -14.47 3.51 14.69
C PRO A 52 -13.26 4.40 14.35
N SER A 53 -12.90 5.29 15.27
CA SER A 53 -11.68 6.09 15.12
C SER A 53 -10.50 5.12 15.04
N LEU A 54 -9.67 5.29 14.02
CA LEU A 54 -8.38 4.63 13.98
C LEU A 54 -7.55 5.20 15.14
N ASP A 55 -7.22 4.36 16.11
CA ASP A 55 -6.21 4.67 17.13
C ASP A 55 -4.86 4.17 16.58
N PRO A 56 -3.99 5.06 16.04
CA PRO A 56 -2.68 4.67 15.53
C PRO A 56 -1.69 4.31 16.66
N GLY A 57 -2.14 4.25 17.93
CA GLY A 57 -1.26 4.14 19.07
C GLY A 57 -0.35 5.35 19.18
N THR A 58 0.92 5.13 19.52
CA THR A 58 1.91 6.22 19.55
C THR A 58 2.33 6.69 18.15
N GLY A 59 2.01 5.94 17.09
CA GLY A 59 2.56 6.19 15.75
C GLY A 59 4.09 6.20 15.75
N TRP A 60 4.72 5.29 16.50
CA TRP A 60 6.17 5.26 16.69
C TRP A 60 6.70 3.83 16.59
N TRP A 61 7.55 3.59 15.59
CA TRP A 61 7.97 2.26 15.17
C TRP A 61 9.44 1.95 15.47
N ALA A 62 10.19 2.88 16.07
CA ALA A 62 11.59 2.66 16.44
C ALA A 62 11.75 1.76 17.68
N LYS A 63 12.96 1.21 17.87
CA LYS A 63 13.35 0.49 19.09
C LYS A 63 13.28 1.39 20.32
N GLU A 64 13.87 2.58 20.25
CA GLU A 64 13.82 3.54 21.35
C GLU A 64 12.42 4.15 21.53
N ASP A 65 12.21 4.78 22.69
CA ASP A 65 10.97 5.50 22.97
C ASP A 65 11.00 6.90 22.36
N GLN A 66 9.86 7.34 21.84
CA GLN A 66 9.72 8.63 21.19
C GLN A 66 10.18 9.80 22.08
N ALA A 67 9.94 9.71 23.40
CA ALA A 67 10.31 10.74 24.36
C ALA A 67 11.84 10.92 24.52
N THR A 68 12.63 9.89 24.19
CA THR A 68 14.10 9.92 24.30
C THR A 68 14.78 10.03 22.93
N ALA A 69 14.04 9.80 21.85
CA ALA A 69 14.53 9.82 20.49
C ALA A 69 14.72 11.25 19.95
N LYS A 70 15.96 11.71 19.82
CA LYS A 70 16.30 12.84 18.95
C LYS A 70 16.64 12.32 17.56
N LYS A 71 15.61 12.07 16.74
CA LYS A 71 15.80 11.67 15.34
C LYS A 71 15.87 12.88 14.43
N ASP A 72 16.77 12.79 13.45
CA ASP A 72 16.90 13.76 12.38
C ASP A 72 15.78 13.56 11.35
N THR A 73 14.92 14.56 11.19
CA THR A 73 13.82 14.58 10.21
C THR A 73 14.22 15.21 8.88
N SER A 74 15.49 15.56 8.69
CA SER A 74 15.99 16.06 7.41
C SER A 74 15.82 15.03 6.30
N ILE A 75 15.69 15.51 5.07
CA ILE A 75 15.70 14.68 3.88
C ILE A 75 17.15 14.57 3.43
N ARG A 76 17.72 13.36 3.53
CA ARG A 76 19.13 13.08 3.26
C ARG A 76 19.27 12.34 1.95
N GLU A 77 20.24 12.72 1.13
CA GLU A 77 20.58 11.96 -0.06
C GLU A 77 21.01 10.54 0.31
N PHE A 78 20.58 9.58 -0.50
CA PHE A 78 20.94 8.18 -0.36
C PHE A 78 21.51 7.68 -1.67
N LYS A 79 22.60 6.91 -1.61
CA LYS A 79 23.21 6.28 -2.77
C LYS A 79 23.26 4.79 -2.54
N ILE A 80 22.66 4.04 -3.46
CA ILE A 80 22.67 2.58 -3.41
C ILE A 80 24.08 2.10 -3.75
N THR A 81 24.65 1.27 -2.89
CA THR A 81 25.95 0.63 -3.13
C THR A 81 25.88 -0.83 -2.72
N PHE A 82 26.54 -1.70 -3.48
CA PHE A 82 26.65 -3.12 -3.14
C PHE A 82 28.12 -3.46 -2.86
N SER A 83 28.43 -3.83 -1.62
CA SER A 83 29.81 -4.10 -1.23
C SER A 83 30.36 -5.32 -1.98
N GLN A 84 31.66 -5.31 -2.28
CA GLN A 84 32.31 -6.47 -2.92
C GLN A 84 32.18 -7.72 -2.04
N LYS A 85 32.23 -7.55 -0.71
CA LYS A 85 32.04 -8.63 0.27
C LYS A 85 30.67 -9.31 0.11
N ASP A 86 29.60 -8.54 -0.05
CA ASP A 86 28.25 -9.10 -0.21
C ASP A 86 28.10 -9.81 -1.56
N GLN A 87 28.71 -9.25 -2.61
CA GLN A 87 28.73 -9.88 -3.94
C GLN A 87 29.50 -11.20 -3.94
N ASP A 88 30.64 -11.26 -3.25
CA ASP A 88 31.45 -12.47 -3.11
C ASP A 88 30.73 -13.53 -2.29
N ASP A 89 30.06 -13.13 -1.19
CA ASP A 89 29.25 -14.05 -0.38
C ASP A 89 28.08 -14.61 -1.19
N LEU A 90 27.37 -13.77 -1.94
CA LEU A 90 26.31 -14.19 -2.85
C LEU A 90 26.84 -15.19 -3.88
N LYS A 91 27.95 -14.88 -4.55
CA LYS A 91 28.55 -15.75 -5.56
C LYS A 91 28.91 -17.11 -4.97
N ARG A 92 29.53 -17.13 -3.79
CA ARG A 92 29.86 -18.35 -3.06
C ARG A 92 28.63 -19.19 -2.76
N ARG A 93 27.52 -18.59 -2.31
CA ARG A 93 26.26 -19.31 -2.02
C ARG A 93 25.66 -19.91 -3.28
N LEU A 94 25.59 -19.13 -4.36
CA LEU A 94 25.06 -19.57 -5.65
C LEU A 94 25.87 -20.76 -6.22
N GLN A 95 27.20 -20.71 -6.13
CA GLN A 95 28.09 -21.80 -6.59
C GLN A 95 27.90 -23.11 -5.80
N ASN A 96 27.53 -23.02 -4.53
CA ASN A 96 27.33 -24.18 -3.66
C ASN A 96 25.85 -24.59 -3.54
N THR A 97 25.01 -24.17 -4.48
CA THR A 97 23.58 -24.52 -4.47
C THR A 97 23.37 -26.02 -4.67
N ARG A 98 22.66 -26.67 -3.74
CA ARG A 98 22.19 -28.05 -3.91
C ARG A 98 20.85 -28.05 -4.64
N TYR A 99 20.81 -28.65 -5.81
CA TYR A 99 19.58 -28.79 -6.60
C TYR A 99 18.89 -30.13 -6.33
N PHE A 100 17.58 -30.17 -6.57
CA PHE A 100 16.78 -31.39 -6.60
C PHE A 100 16.32 -31.67 -8.02
N GLU A 101 15.96 -32.91 -8.33
CA GLU A 101 15.35 -33.24 -9.63
C GLU A 101 13.89 -32.79 -9.68
N SER A 102 13.45 -32.34 -10.85
CA SER A 102 12.05 -31.97 -11.10
C SER A 102 11.30 -33.17 -11.69
N LEU A 103 10.02 -33.30 -11.33
CA LEU A 103 9.16 -34.31 -11.93
C LEU A 103 8.96 -34.06 -13.42
N GLU A 104 9.11 -35.12 -14.23
CA GLU A 104 8.91 -35.05 -15.67
C GLU A 104 7.46 -34.68 -16.03
N GLY A 105 7.27 -33.92 -17.13
CA GLY A 105 5.94 -33.58 -17.65
C GLY A 105 5.10 -32.60 -16.81
N THR A 106 5.58 -32.12 -15.66
CA THR A 106 4.79 -31.29 -14.73
C THR A 106 4.74 -29.79 -15.06
N ASN A 107 5.55 -29.33 -16.02
CA ASN A 107 5.70 -27.91 -16.36
C ASN A 107 5.89 -27.03 -15.09
N TRP A 108 5.08 -25.99 -14.88
CA TRP A 108 5.11 -25.10 -13.69
C TRP A 108 4.03 -25.42 -12.65
N ASN A 109 3.30 -26.52 -12.79
CA ASN A 109 2.13 -26.83 -11.95
C ASN A 109 2.49 -27.07 -10.48
N TYR A 110 3.76 -27.35 -10.19
CA TYR A 110 4.28 -27.62 -8.84
C TYR A 110 5.32 -26.57 -8.40
N GLY A 111 5.27 -25.38 -8.99
CA GLY A 111 6.18 -24.28 -8.67
C GLY A 111 7.43 -24.25 -9.55
N VAL A 112 8.48 -23.61 -9.02
CA VAL A 112 9.70 -23.37 -9.79
C VAL A 112 10.46 -24.67 -10.02
N ARG A 113 10.70 -24.99 -11.29
CA ARG A 113 11.47 -26.16 -11.68
C ARG A 113 12.96 -25.97 -11.44
N ALA A 114 13.66 -27.06 -11.15
CA ALA A 114 15.08 -27.04 -10.87
C ALA A 114 15.94 -26.70 -12.09
N ASP A 115 15.53 -27.10 -13.29
CA ASP A 115 16.18 -26.71 -14.54
C ASP A 115 16.06 -25.20 -14.80
N SER A 116 14.87 -24.62 -14.60
CA SER A 116 14.66 -23.16 -14.65
C SER A 116 15.54 -22.43 -13.63
N MET A 117 15.61 -22.91 -12.39
CA MET A 117 16.44 -22.31 -11.35
C MET A 117 17.93 -22.36 -11.71
N LYS A 118 18.43 -23.47 -12.28
CA LYS A 118 19.82 -23.57 -12.76
C LYS A 118 20.13 -22.51 -13.82
N VAL A 119 19.21 -22.22 -14.73
CA VAL A 119 19.39 -21.16 -15.74
C VAL A 119 19.50 -19.78 -15.08
N ILE A 120 18.63 -19.48 -14.12
CA ILE A 120 18.64 -18.20 -13.39
C ILE A 120 19.94 -18.06 -12.59
N VAL A 121 20.32 -19.08 -11.81
CA VAL A 121 21.56 -19.08 -11.03
C VAL A 121 22.78 -18.94 -11.93
N ASN A 122 22.82 -19.66 -13.06
CA ASN A 122 23.92 -19.55 -14.01
C ASN A 122 24.03 -18.13 -14.58
N HIS A 123 22.92 -17.49 -14.94
CA HIS A 123 22.92 -16.10 -15.39
C HIS A 123 23.46 -15.16 -14.31
N TRP A 124 23.03 -15.31 -13.06
CA TRP A 124 23.54 -14.51 -11.93
C TRP A 124 25.05 -14.68 -11.71
N LEU A 125 25.57 -15.90 -11.87
CA LEU A 125 27.00 -16.19 -11.68
C LEU A 125 27.89 -15.65 -12.80
N THR A 126 27.37 -15.60 -14.03
CA THR A 126 28.21 -15.41 -15.23
C THR A 126 27.95 -14.09 -15.95
N ASN A 127 26.71 -13.62 -15.97
CA ASN A 127 26.27 -12.53 -16.86
C ASN A 127 25.76 -11.30 -16.10
N TYR A 128 25.23 -11.50 -14.89
CA TYR A 128 24.69 -10.41 -14.08
C TYR A 128 25.82 -9.55 -13.51
N SER A 129 25.73 -8.23 -13.74
CA SER A 129 26.76 -7.27 -13.34
C SER A 129 26.21 -6.29 -12.32
N TRP A 130 26.56 -6.50 -11.04
CA TRP A 130 26.20 -5.59 -9.95
C TRP A 130 26.66 -4.15 -10.18
N PRO A 131 27.90 -3.87 -10.66
CA PRO A 131 28.31 -2.49 -10.95
C PRO A 131 27.46 -1.82 -12.04
N LYS A 132 26.97 -2.58 -13.03
CA LYS A 132 26.03 -2.04 -14.04
C LYS A 132 24.68 -1.76 -13.39
N GLN A 133 24.16 -2.69 -12.58
CA GLN A 133 22.87 -2.49 -11.93
C GLN A 133 22.90 -1.34 -10.92
N GLU A 134 23.98 -1.15 -10.18
CA GLU A 134 24.16 -0.04 -9.26
C GLU A 134 24.08 1.32 -9.99
N LYS A 135 24.68 1.42 -11.19
CA LYS A 135 24.55 2.61 -12.05
C LYS A 135 23.11 2.83 -12.52
N VAL A 136 22.41 1.75 -12.90
CA VAL A 136 21.00 1.82 -13.31
C VAL A 136 20.14 2.28 -12.14
N LEU A 137 20.34 1.72 -10.95
CA LEU A 137 19.56 2.08 -9.76
C LEU A 137 19.75 3.56 -9.42
N ASN A 138 20.99 4.03 -9.36
CA ASN A 138 21.32 5.44 -9.04
C ASN A 138 21.15 6.42 -10.22
N GLN A 139 20.43 6.05 -11.28
CA GLN A 139 20.09 7.01 -12.35
C GLN A 139 19.06 8.05 -11.87
N PHE A 140 18.28 7.70 -10.84
CA PHE A 140 17.37 8.59 -10.15
C PHE A 140 17.94 8.97 -8.79
N ASN A 141 17.50 10.11 -8.26
CA ASN A 141 17.90 10.53 -6.92
C ASN A 141 17.09 9.77 -5.88
N HIS A 142 17.81 9.16 -4.94
CA HIS A 142 17.24 8.47 -3.79
C HIS A 142 17.47 9.29 -2.53
N PHE A 143 16.54 9.18 -1.59
CA PHE A 143 16.58 9.89 -0.33
C PHE A 143 16.18 8.98 0.81
N LYS A 144 16.58 9.36 2.02
CA LYS A 144 16.10 8.82 3.28
C LYS A 144 15.68 9.94 4.22
N THR A 145 14.61 9.71 4.95
CA THR A 145 14.17 10.59 6.04
C THR A 145 13.54 9.77 7.16
N ASN A 146 13.66 10.24 8.39
CA ASN A 146 13.05 9.56 9.53
C ASN A 146 11.57 9.93 9.62
N ILE A 147 10.70 8.92 9.57
CA ILE A 147 9.26 9.06 9.75
C ILE A 147 8.86 8.11 10.86
N GLU A 148 8.22 8.65 11.90
CA GLU A 148 7.67 7.85 13.00
C GLU A 148 8.71 6.90 13.64
N GLY A 149 9.97 7.34 13.65
CA GLY A 149 11.07 6.65 14.30
C GLY A 149 11.90 5.73 13.41
N ILE A 150 11.46 5.44 12.18
CA ILE A 150 12.18 4.57 11.23
C ILE A 150 12.63 5.33 9.98
N ASP A 151 13.77 4.93 9.40
CA ASP A 151 14.28 5.52 8.16
C ASP A 151 13.52 5.01 6.94
N ILE A 152 12.79 5.90 6.25
CA ILE A 152 12.05 5.61 5.02
C ILE A 152 12.86 6.03 3.81
N HIS A 153 13.12 5.08 2.92
CA HIS A 153 13.73 5.30 1.61
C HIS A 153 12.68 5.68 0.56
N PHE A 154 13.00 6.64 -0.32
CA PHE A 154 12.19 6.96 -1.48
C PHE A 154 13.00 7.54 -2.64
N LEU A 155 12.47 7.36 -3.85
CA LEU A 155 12.90 8.11 -5.03
C LEU A 155 12.08 9.39 -5.13
N HIS A 156 12.72 10.47 -5.54
CA HIS A 156 12.04 11.72 -5.89
C HIS A 156 12.55 12.23 -7.23
N VAL A 157 11.69 12.16 -8.24
CA VAL A 157 12.04 12.52 -9.62
C VAL A 157 11.17 13.70 -10.06
N LYS A 158 11.83 14.82 -10.29
CA LYS A 158 11.20 16.07 -10.72
C LYS A 158 11.23 16.17 -12.25
N PRO A 159 10.11 16.49 -12.91
CA PRO A 159 10.07 16.72 -14.34
C PRO A 159 10.81 18.01 -14.71
N LYS A 160 11.21 18.12 -15.97
CA LYS A 160 11.61 19.40 -16.54
C LYS A 160 10.35 20.17 -16.95
N VAL A 161 10.15 21.35 -16.38
CA VAL A 161 8.89 22.10 -16.53
C VAL A 161 9.09 23.37 -17.32
N LYS A 162 8.14 23.68 -18.20
CA LYS A 162 8.06 24.99 -18.86
C LYS A 162 7.41 26.01 -17.91
N PRO A 163 7.74 27.31 -18.03
CA PRO A 163 7.06 28.35 -17.26
C PRO A 163 5.54 28.26 -17.45
N GLY A 164 4.79 28.24 -16.34
CA GLY A 164 3.33 28.15 -16.34
C GLY A 164 2.75 26.74 -16.56
N GLN A 165 3.58 25.72 -16.79
CA GLN A 165 3.12 24.33 -16.92
C GLN A 165 2.70 23.77 -15.55
N LYS A 166 1.51 23.18 -15.48
CA LYS A 166 0.98 22.56 -14.26
C LYS A 166 1.56 21.16 -14.08
N VAL A 167 2.23 20.93 -12.96
CA VAL A 167 2.76 19.60 -12.59
C VAL A 167 1.82 18.90 -11.62
N LYS A 168 1.53 17.62 -11.90
CA LYS A 168 0.77 16.74 -11.01
C LYS A 168 1.75 15.99 -10.10
N GLN A 169 1.46 15.82 -8.81
CA GLN A 169 2.25 14.92 -7.96
C GLN A 169 1.63 13.52 -7.96
N ILE A 170 2.46 12.49 -7.99
CA ILE A 170 2.02 11.09 -7.84
C ILE A 170 2.92 10.35 -6.86
N LEU A 171 2.28 9.61 -5.95
CA LEU A 171 2.92 8.65 -5.06
C LEU A 171 2.77 7.25 -5.66
N MET A 172 3.88 6.59 -5.99
CA MET A 172 3.90 5.26 -6.57
C MET A 172 4.35 4.23 -5.55
N VAL A 173 3.41 3.41 -5.07
CA VAL A 173 3.62 2.43 -4.00
C VAL A 173 3.65 1.02 -4.60
N HIS A 174 4.71 0.27 -4.33
CA HIS A 174 4.85 -1.13 -4.78
C HIS A 174 4.16 -2.12 -3.83
N GLY A 175 4.02 -3.37 -4.26
CA GLY A 175 3.50 -4.48 -3.44
C GLY A 175 4.56 -5.51 -3.07
N TRP A 176 4.11 -6.72 -2.72
CA TRP A 176 4.94 -7.91 -2.53
C TRP A 176 4.67 -8.92 -3.65
N PRO A 177 5.68 -9.64 -4.18
CA PRO A 177 7.12 -9.64 -3.85
C PRO A 177 7.93 -8.56 -4.61
N GLY A 178 7.29 -7.42 -4.85
CA GLY A 178 7.82 -6.32 -5.65
C GLY A 178 8.76 -5.36 -4.91
N SER A 179 9.14 -4.29 -5.60
CA SER A 179 9.95 -3.20 -5.05
C SER A 179 9.78 -1.92 -5.88
N PHE A 180 10.28 -0.80 -5.36
CA PHE A 180 10.34 0.48 -6.08
C PHE A 180 10.97 0.37 -7.50
N TYR A 181 11.78 -0.66 -7.76
CA TYR A 181 12.39 -0.90 -9.06
C TYR A 181 11.39 -1.15 -10.20
N GLU A 182 10.18 -1.63 -9.88
CA GLU A 182 9.12 -1.90 -10.86
C GLU A 182 8.75 -0.67 -11.69
N PHE A 183 8.94 0.53 -11.14
CA PHE A 183 8.55 1.78 -11.78
C PHE A 183 9.63 2.41 -12.66
N TYR A 184 10.84 1.85 -12.70
CA TYR A 184 11.98 2.49 -13.38
C TYR A 184 11.74 2.81 -14.86
N LYS A 185 10.98 1.97 -15.56
CA LYS A 185 10.67 2.18 -16.98
C LYS A 185 9.56 3.19 -17.22
N VAL A 186 8.64 3.37 -16.26
CA VAL A 186 7.48 4.28 -16.43
C VAL A 186 7.79 5.69 -15.91
N ILE A 187 8.71 5.83 -14.95
CA ILE A 187 9.13 7.15 -14.42
C ILE A 187 9.49 8.13 -15.55
N PRO A 188 10.36 7.79 -16.54
CA PRO A 188 10.67 8.71 -17.63
C PRO A 188 9.44 9.15 -18.44
N MET A 189 8.48 8.25 -18.64
CA MET A 189 7.24 8.55 -19.37
C MET A 189 6.34 9.51 -18.60
N LEU A 190 6.34 9.43 -17.27
CA LEU A 190 5.56 10.31 -16.40
C LEU A 190 6.21 11.69 -16.23
N THR A 191 7.55 11.74 -16.17
CA THR A 191 8.29 12.98 -15.94
C THR A 191 8.66 13.74 -17.22
N ASP A 192 8.60 13.07 -18.37
CA ASP A 192 8.88 13.62 -19.70
C ASP A 192 7.93 13.03 -20.76
N PRO A 193 6.62 13.30 -20.63
CA PRO A 193 5.60 12.66 -21.47
C PRO A 193 5.76 12.97 -22.96
N THR A 194 6.19 14.18 -23.32
CA THR A 194 6.34 14.58 -24.73
C THR A 194 7.37 13.77 -25.50
N ASN A 195 8.46 13.33 -24.85
CA ASN A 195 9.46 12.46 -25.48
C ASN A 195 9.07 10.99 -25.45
N HIS A 196 7.92 10.65 -24.86
CA HIS A 196 7.42 9.29 -24.72
C HIS A 196 5.98 9.11 -25.27
N GLY A 197 5.52 10.01 -26.14
CA GLY A 197 4.24 9.90 -26.84
C GLY A 197 3.01 10.38 -26.04
N GLY A 198 3.22 11.03 -24.90
CA GLY A 198 2.18 11.70 -24.11
C GLY A 198 2.02 13.19 -24.42
N THR A 199 1.15 13.85 -23.67
CA THR A 199 0.87 15.29 -23.84
C THR A 199 1.61 16.13 -22.80
N GLU A 200 1.76 17.44 -23.07
CA GLU A 200 2.36 18.39 -22.11
C GLU A 200 1.55 18.55 -20.82
N ASP A 201 0.25 18.24 -20.85
CA ASP A 201 -0.64 18.32 -19.69
C ASP A 201 -0.49 17.11 -18.75
N ASP A 202 0.19 16.05 -19.18
CA ASP A 202 0.37 14.79 -18.46
C ASP A 202 1.74 14.64 -17.79
N VAL A 203 2.28 15.77 -17.31
CA VAL A 203 3.56 15.79 -16.59
C VAL A 203 3.38 15.55 -15.09
N PHE A 204 4.16 14.63 -14.55
CA PHE A 204 4.13 14.25 -13.14
C PHE A 204 5.49 14.45 -12.46
N GLU A 205 5.43 14.89 -11.20
CA GLU A 205 6.49 14.75 -10.21
C GLU A 205 6.24 13.46 -9.43
N VAL A 206 7.25 12.58 -9.42
CA VAL A 206 7.10 11.22 -8.91
C VAL A 206 7.81 11.08 -7.57
N ILE A 207 7.08 10.58 -6.59
CA ILE A 207 7.63 10.06 -5.33
C ILE A 207 7.37 8.55 -5.29
N CYS A 208 8.41 7.76 -5.08
CA CYS A 208 8.29 6.30 -5.00
C CYS A 208 9.02 5.75 -3.77
N PRO A 209 8.31 5.50 -2.66
CA PRO A 209 8.91 4.96 -1.45
C PRO A 209 9.14 3.45 -1.53
N SER A 210 10.13 2.99 -0.77
CA SER A 210 10.16 1.62 -0.29
C SER A 210 9.23 1.48 0.91
N LEU A 211 8.36 0.46 0.92
CA LEU A 211 7.53 0.14 2.09
C LEU A 211 8.41 -0.13 3.33
N PRO A 212 7.94 0.16 4.56
CA PRO A 212 8.66 -0.22 5.78
C PRO A 212 9.04 -1.71 5.79
N GLY A 213 10.31 -2.01 6.06
CA GLY A 213 10.88 -3.37 5.97
C GLY A 213 11.12 -3.91 4.56
N TYR A 214 10.92 -3.10 3.51
CA TYR A 214 11.22 -3.48 2.13
C TYR A 214 12.39 -2.66 1.58
N GLY A 215 13.19 -3.29 0.71
CA GLY A 215 14.24 -2.61 -0.04
C GLY A 215 15.24 -1.91 0.88
N PHE A 216 15.23 -0.58 0.86
CA PHE A 216 16.15 0.25 1.65
C PHE A 216 15.47 1.00 2.80
N SER A 217 14.18 0.78 3.05
CA SER A 217 13.49 1.30 4.24
C SER A 217 13.72 0.38 5.43
N GLU A 218 13.86 0.99 6.61
CA GLU A 218 14.02 0.26 7.87
C GLU A 218 12.74 -0.52 8.22
N GLU A 219 12.93 -1.69 8.86
CA GLU A 219 11.84 -2.49 9.41
C GLU A 219 11.20 -1.83 10.65
N ALA A 220 9.93 -2.13 10.90
CA ALA A 220 9.29 -1.75 12.15
C ALA A 220 9.86 -2.58 13.31
N HIS A 221 10.08 -1.93 14.45
CA HIS A 221 10.60 -2.58 15.66
C HIS A 221 9.56 -2.74 16.76
N LYS A 222 8.36 -2.19 16.55
CA LYS A 222 7.21 -2.24 17.44
C LYS A 222 5.98 -2.75 16.65
N PRO A 223 5.05 -3.47 17.31
CA PRO A 223 3.87 -4.05 16.67
C PRO A 223 2.81 -3.03 16.31
#